data_AF-A0A455U3C8-F1
#
_entry.id   AF-A0A455U3C8-F1
#
_cell.length_a   1.000
_cell.length_b   1.000
_cell.length_c   1.000
_cell.angle_alpha   90.00
_cell.angle_beta   90.00
_cell.angle_gamma   90.00
#
_symmetry.space_group_name_H-M   'P 1'
#
loop_
_entity.id
_entity.type
_entity.pdbx_description
1 polymer ?
#
loop_
_entity_poly.entity_id
_entity_poly.type
_entity_poly.pdbx_seq_one_letter_code
_entity_poly.pdbx_strand_id
1 'polypeptide(L)'
;MDAAIFREWLLNIGQREGYARIAHIICELMMRLKAVGLAEDSTFNMPVTQAELADATGMTPVHVNRVLQALRADGLIISDKSK
;
A
#
# COMPACT_ATOMS: atom_id res chain seq x y z
N MET A 1 -19.92 23.78 -4.10
CA MET A 1 -19.64 22.59 -4.92
C MET A 1 -18.14 22.40 -5.17
N ASP A 2 -17.34 23.48 -5.12
CA ASP A 2 -15.88 23.46 -5.33
C ASP A 2 -15.09 22.64 -4.30
N ALA A 3 -15.52 22.61 -3.03
CA ALA A 3 -14.83 21.86 -1.98
C ALA A 3 -14.94 20.33 -2.11
N ALA A 4 -15.88 19.80 -2.88
CA ALA A 4 -16.01 18.36 -3.14
C ALA A 4 -15.13 17.94 -4.32
N ILE A 5 -15.15 18.71 -5.42
CA ILE A 5 -14.31 18.50 -6.60
C ILE A 5 -12.82 18.68 -6.24
N PHE A 6 -12.50 19.72 -5.47
CA PHE A 6 -11.12 19.97 -5.03
C PHE A 6 -10.60 18.86 -4.11
N ARG A 7 -11.45 18.34 -3.21
CA ARG A 7 -11.10 17.17 -2.38
C ARG A 7 -10.93 15.92 -3.22
N GLU A 8 -11.79 15.66 -4.18
CA GLU A 8 -11.67 14.51 -5.08
C GLU A 8 -10.40 14.57 -5.93
N TRP A 9 -10.01 15.78 -6.37
CA TRP A 9 -8.78 16.00 -7.11
C TRP A 9 -7.53 15.82 -6.24
N LEU A 10 -7.51 16.40 -5.03
CA LEU A 10 -6.47 16.17 -4.03
C LEU A 10 -6.37 14.69 -3.63
N LEU A 11 -7.51 14.02 -3.49
CA LEU A 11 -7.57 12.59 -3.23
C LEU A 11 -6.98 11.83 -4.41
N ASN A 12 -7.34 12.13 -5.66
CA ASN A 12 -6.78 11.46 -6.83
C ASN A 12 -5.27 11.65 -6.98
N ILE A 13 -4.75 12.87 -6.79
CA ILE A 13 -3.31 13.15 -6.88
C ILE A 13 -2.56 12.47 -5.74
N GLY A 14 -3.01 12.69 -4.50
CA GLY A 14 -2.44 12.04 -3.33
C GLY A 14 -2.56 10.52 -3.38
N GLN A 15 -3.59 9.98 -4.04
CA GLN A 15 -3.79 8.55 -4.21
C GLN A 15 -2.91 7.98 -5.32
N ARG A 16 -2.64 8.70 -6.42
CA ARG A 16 -1.64 8.25 -7.42
C ARG A 16 -0.23 8.21 -6.82
N GLU A 17 0.14 9.22 -6.05
CA GLU A 17 1.41 9.22 -5.32
C GLU A 17 1.44 8.14 -4.21
N GLY A 18 0.36 8.02 -3.44
CA GLY A 18 0.21 7.00 -2.39
C GLY A 18 0.21 5.57 -2.94
N TYR A 19 -0.41 5.36 -4.10
CA TYR A 19 -0.41 4.10 -4.83
C TYR A 19 1.00 3.70 -5.22
N ALA A 20 1.72 4.58 -5.93
CA ALA A 20 3.08 4.30 -6.34
C ALA A 20 4.01 4.08 -5.14
N ARG A 21 3.85 4.87 -4.07
CA ARG A 21 4.64 4.77 -2.84
C ARG A 21 4.41 3.43 -2.13
N ILE A 22 3.16 3.01 -1.94
CA ILE A 22 2.85 1.73 -1.29
C ILE A 22 3.30 0.55 -2.15
N ALA A 23 3.09 0.62 -3.47
CA ALA A 23 3.59 -0.40 -4.40
C ALA A 23 5.12 -0.55 -4.29
N HIS A 24 5.84 0.57 -4.29
CA HIS A 24 7.30 0.57 -4.13
C HIS A 24 7.71 -0.06 -2.80
N ILE A 25 7.08 0.31 -1.68
CA ILE A 25 7.40 -0.25 -0.36
C ILE A 25 7.19 -1.77 -0.35
N ILE A 26 6.11 -2.27 -0.93
CA ILE A 26 5.86 -3.72 -1.03
C ILE A 26 6.95 -4.41 -1.86
N CYS A 27 7.35 -3.84 -3.00
CA CYS A 27 8.45 -4.37 -3.81
C CYS A 27 9.79 -4.35 -3.05
N GLU A 28 10.05 -3.29 -2.28
CA GLU A 28 11.26 -3.19 -1.48
C GLU A 28 11.30 -4.24 -0.37
N LEU A 29 10.19 -4.40 0.37
CA LEU A 29 10.06 -5.43 1.41
C LEU A 29 10.25 -6.83 0.84
N MET A 30 9.63 -7.12 -0.30
CA MET A 30 9.83 -8.38 -1.03
C MET A 30 11.31 -8.64 -1.31
N MET A 31 12.00 -7.66 -1.89
CA MET A 31 13.42 -7.78 -2.24
C MET A 31 14.31 -7.97 -1.01
N ARG A 32 14.06 -7.21 0.06
CA ARG A 32 14.82 -7.28 1.32
C ARG A 32 14.60 -8.62 2.03
N LEU A 33 13.35 -9.08 2.12
CA LEU A 33 13.02 -10.36 2.76
C LEU A 33 13.53 -11.55 1.94
N LYS A 34 13.44 -11.48 0.61
CA LYS A 34 14.04 -12.48 -0.28
C LYS A 34 15.55 -12.59 -0.09
N ALA A 35 16.24 -11.47 0.09
CA ALA A 35 17.70 -11.46 0.30
C ALA A 35 18.14 -12.18 1.59
N VAL A 36 17.25 -12.31 2.58
CA VAL A 36 17.51 -13.00 3.85
C VAL A 36 16.75 -14.33 4.00
N GLY A 37 16.13 -14.82 2.92
CA GLY A 37 15.40 -16.10 2.92
C GLY A 37 14.05 -16.08 3.64
N LEU A 38 13.44 -14.90 3.83
CA LEU A 38 12.14 -14.71 4.48
C LEU A 38 10.98 -14.45 3.50
N ALA A 39 11.23 -14.60 2.19
CA ALA A 39 10.21 -14.55 1.15
C ALA A 39 10.43 -15.70 0.15
N GLU A 40 9.36 -16.41 -0.18
CA GLU A 40 9.31 -17.54 -1.11
C GLU A 40 8.13 -17.35 -2.06
N ASP A 41 8.26 -17.77 -3.33
CA ASP A 41 7.19 -17.68 -4.35
C ASP A 41 6.50 -16.31 -4.44
N SER A 42 7.27 -15.22 -4.33
CA SER A 42 6.73 -13.85 -4.31
C SER A 42 5.68 -13.63 -3.22
N THR A 43 5.81 -14.34 -2.11
CA THR A 43 4.96 -14.24 -0.92
C THR A 43 5.84 -13.98 0.30
N PHE A 44 5.36 -13.15 1.22
CA PHE A 44 6.00 -12.91 2.50
C PHE A 44 4.97 -12.54 3.56
N ASN A 45 5.34 -12.74 4.82
CA ASN A 45 4.55 -12.24 5.95
C ASN A 45 4.78 -10.74 6.08
N MET A 46 3.71 -9.95 5.91
CA MET A 46 3.79 -8.50 6.01
C MET A 46 4.28 -8.08 7.41
N PRO A 47 5.48 -7.47 7.53
CA PRO A 47 6.10 -7.22 8.83
C PRO A 47 5.57 -5.96 9.51
N VAL A 48 4.72 -5.19 8.83
CA VAL A 48 4.18 -3.91 9.30
C VAL A 48 2.67 -3.86 9.10
N THR A 49 2.01 -3.17 10.03
CA THR A 49 0.58 -2.89 10.01
C THR A 49 0.24 -1.76 9.04
N GLN A 50 -1.06 -1.60 8.74
CA GLN A 50 -1.52 -0.45 7.94
C GLN A 50 -1.33 0.89 8.66
N ALA A 51 -1.30 0.89 10.00
CA ALA A 51 -1.02 2.09 10.79
C ALA A 51 0.45 2.50 10.64
N GLU A 52 1.38 1.56 10.74
CA GLU A 52 2.81 1.84 10.54
C GLU A 52 3.12 2.26 9.11
N LEU A 53 2.44 1.67 8.10
CA LEU A 53 2.51 2.15 6.72
C LEU A 53 1.99 3.58 6.59
N ALA A 54 0.90 3.93 7.29
CA ALA A 54 0.33 5.27 7.27
C ALA A 54 1.32 6.28 7.85
N ASP A 55 1.92 5.97 9.00
CA ASP A 55 2.94 6.79 9.65
C ASP A 55 4.18 6.98 8.75
N ALA A 56 4.66 5.90 8.13
CA ALA A 56 5.83 5.95 7.23
C ALA A 56 5.58 6.72 5.94
N THR A 57 4.34 6.76 5.46
CA THR A 57 3.98 7.41 4.19
C THR A 57 3.36 8.79 4.36
N GLY A 58 3.04 9.22 5.58
CA GLY A 58 2.29 10.44 5.86
C GLY A 58 0.83 10.36 5.41
N MET A 59 0.32 9.15 5.18
CA MET A 59 -1.05 8.88 4.74
C MET A 59 -1.92 8.56 5.97
N THR A 60 -3.24 8.55 5.83
CA THR A 60 -4.10 8.00 6.88
C THR A 60 -4.23 6.48 6.73
N PRO A 61 -4.48 5.72 7.81
CA PRO A 61 -4.67 4.27 7.72
C PRO A 61 -5.79 3.86 6.74
N VAL A 62 -6.86 4.67 6.67
CA VAL A 62 -7.96 4.44 5.71
C VAL A 62 -7.51 4.69 4.26
N HIS A 63 -6.63 5.66 4.01
CA HIS A 63 -6.06 5.86 2.68
C HIS A 63 -5.13 4.70 2.30
N VAL A 64 -4.27 4.24 3.21
CA VAL A 64 -3.43 3.04 3.01
C VAL A 64 -4.32 1.83 2.65
N ASN A 65 -5.41 1.62 3.39
CA ASN A 65 -6.36 0.54 3.12
C ASN A 65 -6.93 0.62 1.70
N ARG A 66 -7.39 1.80 1.26
CA ARG A 66 -7.91 2.01 -0.11
C ARG A 66 -6.87 1.74 -1.18
N VAL A 67 -5.62 2.14 -0.96
CA VAL A 67 -4.53 1.85 -1.91
C VAL A 67 -4.24 0.35 -1.98
N LEU A 68 -4.16 -0.33 -0.83
CA LEU A 68 -3.99 -1.78 -0.82
C LEU A 68 -5.18 -2.49 -1.48
N GLN A 69 -6.40 -1.97 -1.38
CA GLN A 69 -7.57 -2.48 -2.10
C GLN A 69 -7.44 -2.26 -3.62
N ALA A 70 -6.97 -1.09 -4.05
CA ALA A 70 -6.73 -0.80 -5.46
C ALA A 70 -5.66 -1.73 -6.06
N LEU A 71 -4.53 -1.93 -5.37
CA LEU A 71 -3.49 -2.87 -5.79
C LEU A 71 -4.00 -4.31 -5.93
N ARG A 72 -4.94 -4.73 -5.07
CA ARG A 72 -5.62 -6.04 -5.21
C ARG A 72 -6.57 -6.07 -6.40
N ALA A 73 -7.34 -4.99 -6.62
CA ALA A 73 -8.25 -4.88 -7.75
C ALA A 73 -7.51 -4.92 -9.09
N ASP A 74 -6.30 -4.34 -9.14
CA ASP A 74 -5.41 -4.38 -10.30
C ASP A 74 -4.65 -5.71 -10.44
N GLY A 75 -4.84 -6.66 -9.52
CA GLY A 75 -4.19 -7.97 -9.53
C GLY A 75 -2.69 -7.96 -9.22
N LEU A 76 -2.18 -6.86 -8.66
CA LEU A 76 -0.74 -6.69 -8.38
C LEU A 76 -0.30 -7.31 -7.06
N ILE A 77 -1.22 -7.43 -6.09
CA ILE A 77 -0.96 -8.10 -4.80
C ILE A 77 -2.13 -9.00 -4.43
N ILE A 78 -1.83 -10.04 -3.65
CA ILE A 78 -2.80 -10.88 -2.96
C ILE A 78 -2.45 -10.79 -1.47
N SER A 79 -3.45 -10.83 -0.60
CA SER A 79 -3.20 -10.94 0.84
C SER A 79 -4.15 -11.95 1.43
N ASP A 80 -3.61 -12.91 2.16
CA ASP A 80 -4.41 -13.75 3.02
C ASP A 80 -4.82 -12.94 4.26
N LYS A 81 -6.04 -13.16 4.77
CA LYS A 81 -6.39 -12.59 6.06
C LYS A 81 -5.65 -13.43 7.10
N SER A 82 -4.48 -12.95 7.53
CA SER A 82 -3.91 -13.44 8.79
C SER A 82 -5.02 -13.36 9.85
N LYS A 83 -5.30 -14.51 10.45
CA LYS A 83 -6.26 -14.67 11.54
C LYS A 83 -5.85 -13.81 12.74
#